data_AF-A0A816H557-F1
#
_entry.id   AF-A0A816H557-F1
#
_cell.length_a   1.000
_cell.length_b   1.000
_cell.length_c   1.000
_cell.angle_alpha   90.00
_cell.angle_beta   90.00
_cell.angle_gamma   90.00
#
_symmetry.space_group_name_H-M   'P 1'
#
loop_
_entity.id
_entity.type
_entity.pdbx_description
1 polymer ?
#
loop_
_entity_poly.entity_id
_entity_poly.type
_entity_poly.pdbx_seq_one_letter_code
_entity_poly.pdbx_strand_id
1 'polypeptide(L)' 'GTYDNEQQRIADRIKCVAFREACDAGAAFITRQWIEDRIHCSTRFVTEWWEKEYDECFADYCECGRKLK' A
#
# COMPACT_ATOMS: atom_id res chain seq x y z
N GLY A 1 -2.10 5.32 -16.06
CA GLY A 1 -1.04 4.29 -15.99
C GLY A 1 -1.71 2.97 -15.75
N THR A 2 -1.49 2.00 -16.63
CA THR A 2 -1.99 0.63 -16.46
C THR A 2 -1.14 -0.08 -15.41
N TYR A 3 -1.76 -0.46 -14.29
CA TYR A 3 -1.12 -1.22 -13.22
C TYR A 3 -1.08 -2.69 -13.60
N ASP A 4 -0.17 -3.05 -14.52
CA ASP A 4 -0.14 -4.36 -15.19
C ASP A 4 0.40 -5.52 -14.33
N ASN A 5 0.75 -5.31 -13.05
CA ASN A 5 1.09 -6.41 -12.14
C ASN A 5 0.40 -6.27 -10.77
N GLU A 6 -0.42 -7.24 -10.40
CA GLU A 6 -1.05 -7.36 -9.08
C GLU A 6 -0.01 -7.43 -7.95
N GLN A 7 1.16 -8.03 -8.21
CA GLN A 7 2.28 -8.04 -7.26
C GLN A 7 2.79 -6.64 -6.96
N GLN A 8 2.81 -5.75 -7.96
CA GLN A 8 3.22 -4.36 -7.77
C GLN A 8 2.22 -3.62 -6.87
N ARG A 9 0.93 -3.85 -7.06
CA ARG A 9 -0.12 -3.29 -6.17
C ARG A 9 0.05 -3.76 -4.73
N ILE A 10 0.31 -5.04 -4.50
CA ILE A 10 0.55 -5.58 -3.16
C ILE A 10 1.81 -4.95 -2.55
N ALA A 11 2.90 -4.87 -3.31
CA ALA A 11 4.14 -4.23 -2.86
C ALA A 11 3.91 -2.77 -2.46
N ASP A 12 3.10 -2.02 -3.23
CA ASP A 12 2.83 -0.61 -2.94
C ASP A 12 1.92 -0.44 -1.71
N ARG A 13 0.97 -1.35 -1.47
CA ARG A 13 0.19 -1.39 -0.22
C ARG A 13 1.07 -1.64 1.00
N ILE A 14 1.95 -2.64 0.91
CA ILE A 14 2.90 -2.97 1.98
C ILE A 14 3.81 -1.77 2.30
N LYS A 15 4.30 -1.08 1.26
CA LYS A 15 5.12 0.13 1.45
C LYS A 15 4.36 1.23 2.20
N CYS A 16 3.07 1.45 1.92
CA CYS A 16 2.26 2.43 2.66
C CYS A 16 2.24 2.13 4.17
N VAL A 17 1.99 0.87 4.54
CA VAL A 17 1.96 0.43 5.94
C VAL A 17 3.34 0.55 6.59
N ALA A 18 4.39 0.07 5.91
CA ALA A 18 5.76 0.12 6.42
C ALA A 18 6.28 1.54 6.66
N PHE A 19 5.95 2.47 5.76
CA PHE A 19 6.34 3.87 5.91
C PHE A 19 5.55 4.58 7.01
N ARG A 20 4.27 4.23 7.24
CA ARG A 20 3.56 4.68 8.45
C ARG A 20 4.30 4.21 9.69
N GLU A 21 4.62 2.92 9.79
CA GLU A 21 5.30 2.38 10.97
C GLU A 21 6.66 3.05 11.20
N ALA A 22 7.40 3.36 10.13
CA ALA A 22 8.63 4.13 10.24
C ALA A 22 8.37 5.56 10.75
N CYS A 23 7.29 6.22 10.30
CA CYS A 23 6.85 7.52 10.82
C CYS A 23 6.55 7.43 12.32
N ASP A 24 5.78 6.43 12.73
CA ASP A 24 5.41 6.19 14.14
C ASP A 24 6.64 5.86 15.01
N ALA A 25 7.65 5.20 14.43
CA ALA A 25 8.93 4.91 15.08
C ALA A 25 9.88 6.12 15.18
N GLY A 26 9.47 7.30 14.67
CA GLY A 26 10.22 8.55 14.81
C GLY A 26 10.78 9.13 13.51
N ALA A 27 10.55 8.50 12.36
CA ALA A 27 10.86 9.10 11.05
C ALA A 27 9.79 10.13 10.66
N ALA A 28 9.63 11.18 11.47
CA ALA A 28 8.56 12.18 11.36
C ALA A 28 8.56 12.99 10.04
N PHE A 29 9.61 12.87 9.21
CA PHE A 29 9.65 13.46 7.87
C PHE A 29 8.80 12.69 6.85
N ILE A 30 8.42 11.44 7.16
CA ILE A 30 7.59 10.62 6.29
C ILE A 30 6.15 11.14 6.36
N THR A 31 5.72 11.79 5.29
CA THR A 31 4.34 12.26 5.11
C THR A 31 3.62 11.43 4.06
N ARG A 32 2.29 11.55 3.99
CA ARG A 32 1.50 10.92 2.91
C ARG A 32 1.96 11.36 1.52
N GLN A 33 2.32 12.65 1.37
CA GLN A 33 2.89 13.18 0.12
C GLN A 33 4.24 12.53 -0.21
N TRP A 34 5.11 12.37 0.80
CA TRP A 34 6.40 11.72 0.60
C TRP A 34 6.25 10.27 0.12
N ILE A 35 5.27 9.53 0.65
CA ILE A 35 4.98 8.18 0.17
C ILE A 35 4.48 8.22 -1.27
N GLU A 36 3.54 9.12 -1.57
CA GLU A 36 2.99 9.29 -2.92
C GLU A 36 4.10 9.43 -3.96
N ASP A 37 5.05 10.31 -3.69
CA ASP A 37 6.21 10.57 -4.55
C ASP A 37 7.12 9.34 -4.70
N ARG A 38 7.18 8.47 -3.68
CA ARG A 38 8.02 7.26 -3.64
C ARG A 38 7.42 6.05 -4.34
N ILE A 39 6.11 5.86 -4.22
CA ILE A 39 5.42 4.71 -4.80
C ILE A 39 4.73 5.05 -6.12
N HIS A 40 4.78 6.31 -6.56
CA HIS A 40 4.16 6.81 -7.79
C HIS A 40 2.66 6.46 -7.90
N CYS A 41 1.96 6.48 -6.75
CA CYS A 41 0.50 6.27 -6.68
C CYS A 41 -0.20 7.60 -6.39
N SER A 42 -1.53 7.57 -6.28
CA SER A 42 -2.28 8.77 -5.88
C SER A 42 -2.28 8.97 -4.37
N THR A 43 -2.38 10.23 -3.91
CA THR A 43 -2.57 10.55 -2.47
C THR A 43 -3.76 9.80 -1.87
N ARG A 44 -4.84 9.59 -2.65
CA ARG A 44 -6.02 8.86 -2.21
C ARG A 44 -5.68 7.40 -1.89
N PHE A 45 -4.94 6.74 -2.77
CA PHE A 45 -4.45 5.38 -2.55
C PHE A 45 -3.58 5.30 -1.29
N VAL A 46 -2.63 6.23 -1.12
CA VAL A 46 -1.80 6.28 0.09
C VAL A 46 -2.68 6.42 1.33
N THR A 47 -3.66 7.31 1.31
CA THR A 47 -4.56 7.55 2.45
C THR A 47 -5.40 6.31 2.79
N GLU A 48 -5.95 5.64 1.77
CA GLU A 48 -6.74 4.40 1.93
C GLU A 48 -5.94 3.26 2.58
N TRP A 49 -4.64 3.15 2.27
CA TRP A 49 -3.77 2.07 2.74
C TRP A 49 -2.90 2.43 3.95
N TRP A 50 -2.78 3.71 4.27
CA TRP A 50 -1.98 4.19 5.40
C TRP A 50 -2.54 3.67 6.73
N GLU A 51 -3.85 3.60 6.89
CA GLU A 51 -4.50 3.17 8.15
C GLU A 51 -4.75 1.65 8.22
N LYS A 52 -4.26 0.91 7.23
CA LYS A 52 -4.48 -0.53 7.10
C LYS A 52 -3.39 -1.34 7.79
N GLU A 53 -3.70 -2.60 8.07
CA GLU A 53 -2.72 -3.58 8.53
C GLU A 53 -2.13 -4.38 7.37
N TYR A 54 -0.98 -5.02 7.59
CA TYR A 54 -0.32 -5.82 6.54
C TYR A 54 -1.23 -6.92 6.00
N ASP A 55 -2.03 -7.58 6.84
CA ASP A 55 -2.94 -8.65 6.40
C ASP A 55 -3.98 -8.17 5.39
N GLU A 56 -4.43 -6.92 5.52
CA GLU A 56 -5.37 -6.30 4.58
C GLU A 56 -4.72 -6.02 3.21
N CYS A 57 -3.38 -5.86 3.16
CA CYS A 57 -2.65 -5.65 1.92
C CYS A 57 -2.72 -6.86 0.98
N PHE A 58 -2.90 -8.06 1.56
CA PHE A 58 -2.99 -9.35 0.87
C PHE A 58 -4.42 -9.83 0.64
N ALA A 59 -5.44 -9.16 1.20
CA ALA A 59 -6.83 -9.63 1.18
C ALA A 59 -7.36 -9.85 -0.25
N ASP A 60 -7.05 -8.96 -1.20
CA ASP A 60 -7.45 -9.12 -2.60
C ASP A 60 -6.76 -10.32 -3.29
N TYR A 61 -5.50 -10.62 -2.91
CA TYR A 61 -4.76 -11.76 -3.45
C TYR A 61 -5.41 -13.09 -3.06
N CYS A 62 -5.97 -13.17 -1.86
CA CYS A 62 -6.71 -14.34 -1.39
C CYS A 62 -8.08 -14.51 -2.08
N GLU A 63 -8.73 -13.42 -2.53
CA GLU A 63 -10.00 -13.51 -3.27
C GLU A 63 -9.83 -13.80 -4.76
N CYS A 64 -8.70 -13.43 -5.38
CA CYS A 64 -8.37 -13.82 -6.76
C CYS A 64 -8.31 -15.35 -6.97
N GLY A 65 -8.07 -16.13 -5.90
CA GLY A 65 -8.13 -17.60 -5.93
C GLY A 65 -9.53 -18.21 -5.72
N ARG A 66 -10.54 -17.42 -5.33
CA ARG A 66 -11.90 -17.92 -5.01
C ARG A 66 -12.94 -17.76 -6.13
N LYS A 67 -12.54 -17.31 -7.33
CA LYS A 67 -13.43 -17.25 -8.50
C LYS A 67 -13.05 -18.25 -9.61
N LEU A 68 -12.69 -19.48 -9.22
CA LEU A 68 -12.69 -20.64 -10.10
C LEU A 68 -13.47 -21.78 -9.45
N LYS A 69 -14.79 -21.61 -9.32
CA LYS A 69 -15.77 -22.70 -9.27
C LYS A 69 -17.05 -22.25 -9.97
#